data_AF-A0A8C3HA71-F1
#
_entry.id   AF-A0A8C3HA71-F1
#
_cell.length_a   1.000
_cell.length_b   1.000
_cell.length_c   1.000
_cell.angle_alpha   90.00
_cell.angle_beta   90.00
_cell.angle_gamma   90.00
#
_symmetry.space_group_name_H-M   'P 1'
#
loop_
_entity.id
_entity.type
_entity.pdbx_description
1 polymer ?
#
loop_
_entity_poly.entity_id
_entity_poly.type
_entity_poly.pdbx_seq_one_letter_code
_entity_poly.pdbx_strand_id
1 'polypeptide(L)'
;GERPRICNLPAEPGPCQAYMTRYFYNSVTKKCEEFRYGGCQGNENRFASEVECLKTCGHMPGAAETRREAALARGAHTLARQREEG
;
A
#
# COMPACT_ATOMS: atom_id res chain seq x y z
N GLY A 1 -6.45 9.15 -13.91
CA GLY A 1 -5.60 10.14 -13.24
C GLY A 1 -4.22 9.55 -13.08
N GLU A 2 -3.19 10.28 -13.48
CA GLU A 2 -1.80 9.84 -13.32
C GLU A 2 -1.42 9.92 -11.82
N ARG A 3 -0.79 8.86 -11.29
CA ARG A 3 -0.37 8.80 -9.89
C ARG A 3 0.78 9.79 -9.65
N PRO A 4 0.82 10.52 -8.51
CA PRO A 4 1.90 11.47 -8.22
C PRO A 4 3.30 10.84 -8.34
N ARG A 5 4.27 11.59 -8.87
CA ARG A 5 5.64 11.10 -9.07
C ARG A 5 6.33 10.68 -7.77
N ILE A 6 5.99 11.33 -6.65
CA ILE A 6 6.53 11.01 -5.32
C ILE A 6 6.30 9.53 -4.95
N CYS A 7 5.23 8.93 -5.46
CA CYS A 7 4.88 7.53 -5.21
C CYS A 7 5.82 6.52 -5.91
N ASN A 8 6.78 6.98 -6.71
CA ASN A 8 7.79 6.13 -7.33
C ASN A 8 9.17 6.31 -6.70
N LEU A 9 9.33 7.20 -5.72
CA LEU A 9 10.60 7.42 -5.02
C LEU A 9 10.83 6.32 -3.96
N PRO A 10 12.08 6.00 -3.60
CA PRO A 10 12.37 5.07 -2.50
C PRO A 10 12.05 5.70 -1.14
N ALA A 11 11.94 4.88 -0.09
CA ALA A 11 12.02 5.39 1.28
C ALA A 11 13.42 5.92 1.57
N GLU A 12 13.52 7.17 2.04
CA GLU A 12 14.78 7.80 2.41
C GLU A 12 14.80 8.19 3.89
N PRO A 13 15.58 7.48 4.73
CA PRO A 13 15.73 7.81 6.15
C PRO A 13 16.35 9.19 6.40
N GLY A 14 17.19 9.68 5.50
CA GLY A 14 18.02 10.86 5.74
C GLY A 14 19.14 10.61 6.77
N PRO A 15 20.00 11.60 7.01
CA PRO A 15 21.22 11.41 7.81
C PRO A 15 21.00 11.54 9.33
N CYS A 16 19.89 12.12 9.77
CA CYS A 16 19.60 12.32 11.20
C CYS A 16 19.18 11.00 11.89
N GLN A 17 19.14 11.00 13.23
CA GLN A 17 18.92 9.79 14.05
C GLN A 17 17.78 9.95 15.07
N ALA A 18 16.68 10.60 14.70
CA ALA A 18 15.51 10.82 15.57
C ALA A 18 14.51 9.64 15.60
N TYR A 19 14.75 8.55 14.84
CA TYR A 19 13.95 7.31 14.84
C TYR A 19 12.43 7.53 14.76
N MET A 20 11.95 8.24 13.75
CA MET A 20 10.53 8.54 13.57
C MET A 20 9.87 7.50 12.65
N THR A 21 8.81 6.83 13.11
CA THR A 21 7.97 5.97 12.25
C THR A 21 7.24 6.83 11.22
N ARG A 22 7.38 6.47 9.94
CA ARG A 22 6.70 7.10 8.80
C ARG A 22 6.28 6.03 7.81
N TYR A 23 5.43 6.39 6.86
CA TYR A 23 4.96 5.49 5.81
C TYR A 23 5.47 5.96 4.45
N PHE A 24 5.87 5.04 3.59
CA PHE A 24 6.16 5.31 2.18
C PHE A 24 5.35 4.38 1.30
N TYR A 25 5.06 4.79 0.07
CA TYR A 25 4.45 3.89 -0.90
C TYR A 25 5.53 3.03 -1.55
N ASN A 26 5.44 1.72 -1.36
CA ASN A 26 6.27 0.74 -2.02
C ASN A 26 5.62 0.37 -3.37
N SER A 27 6.20 0.88 -4.46
CA SER A 27 5.68 0.66 -5.81
C SER A 27 5.85 -0.78 -6.31
N VAL A 28 6.70 -1.60 -5.66
CA VAL A 28 6.87 -3.03 -5.97
C VAL A 28 5.72 -3.84 -5.36
N THR A 29 5.45 -3.66 -4.07
CA THR A 29 4.39 -4.40 -3.35
C THR A 29 3.01 -3.77 -3.54
N LYS A 30 2.96 -2.54 -4.06
CA LYS A 30 1.76 -1.68 -4.19
C LYS A 30 1.12 -1.33 -2.85
N LYS A 31 1.89 -1.35 -1.76
CA LYS A 31 1.41 -1.07 -0.40
C LYS A 31 2.05 0.18 0.18
N CYS A 32 1.42 0.72 1.21
CA CYS A 32 2.04 1.71 2.09
C CYS A 32 2.71 0.96 3.24
N GLU A 33 4.02 1.10 3.35
CA GLU A 33 4.85 0.35 4.29
C GLU A 33 5.51 1.30 5.28
N GLU A 34 5.71 0.83 6.51
CA GLU A 34 6.42 1.58 7.54
C GLU A 34 7.92 1.62 7.24
N PHE A 35 8.53 2.76 7.49
CA PHE A 35 9.98 2.93 7.48
C PHE A 35 10.42 3.91 8.55
N ARG A 36 11.72 3.86 8.86
CA ARG A 36 12.35 4.70 9.85
C ARG A 36 12.90 5.98 9.21
N TYR A 37 12.33 7.12 9.58
CA TYR A 37 12.83 8.42 9.19
C TYR A 37 13.74 9.03 10.28
N GLY A 38 14.89 9.51 9.86
CA GLY A 38 15.92 10.09 10.72
C GLY A 38 15.56 11.46 11.28
N GLY A 39 14.53 12.12 10.75
CA GLY A 39 14.07 13.43 11.24
C GLY A 39 14.55 14.63 10.42
N CYS A 40 15.43 14.43 9.43
CA CYS A 40 15.84 15.48 8.50
C CYS A 40 16.12 14.94 7.09
N GLN A 41 15.98 15.82 6.08
CA GLN A 41 16.22 15.53 4.66
C GLN A 41 15.36 14.36 4.11
N GLY A 42 15.91 13.57 3.18
CA GLY A 42 15.17 12.56 2.42
C GLY A 42 14.27 13.16 1.36
N ASN A 43 13.22 12.43 0.98
CA ASN A 43 12.29 12.82 -0.08
C ASN A 43 10.82 12.85 0.40
N GLU A 44 9.91 13.15 -0.52
CA GLU A 44 8.48 13.36 -0.28
C GLU A 44 7.65 12.07 -0.24
N ASN A 45 8.22 10.88 -0.54
CA ASN A 45 7.54 9.60 -0.32
C ASN A 45 7.57 9.24 1.18
N ARG A 46 6.96 10.11 2.00
CA ARG A 46 7.00 10.04 3.45
C ARG A 46 5.77 10.68 4.05
N PHE A 47 4.89 9.84 4.56
CA PHE A 47 3.59 10.22 5.11
C PHE A 47 3.55 9.97 6.62
N ALA A 48 2.70 10.70 7.34
CA ALA A 48 2.54 10.54 8.78
C ALA A 48 1.69 9.31 9.14
N SER A 49 0.87 8.83 8.22
CA SER A 49 0.03 7.64 8.41
C SER A 49 -0.10 6.81 7.14
N GLU A 50 -0.42 5.52 7.31
CA GLU A 50 -0.74 4.63 6.20
C GLU A 50 -1.90 5.17 5.35
N VAL A 51 -2.93 5.73 6.01
CA VAL A 51 -4.11 6.30 5.34
C VAL A 51 -3.74 7.47 4.43
N GLU A 52 -2.87 8.36 4.88
CA GLU A 52 -2.39 9.49 4.07
C GLU A 52 -1.58 9.00 2.86
N CYS A 53 -0.72 8.01 3.08
CA CYS A 53 0.03 7.35 2.01
C CYS A 53 -0.92 6.72 0.98
N LEU A 54 -1.94 5.98 1.42
CA LEU A 54 -2.89 5.31 0.53
C LEU A 54 -3.76 6.29 -0.24
N LYS A 55 -4.18 7.39 0.39
CA LYS A 55 -4.93 8.47 -0.28
C LYS A 55 -4.11 9.13 -1.38
N THR A 56 -2.80 9.29 -1.16
CA THR A 56 -1.90 9.98 -2.09
C THR A 56 -1.40 9.07 -3.20
N CYS A 57 -0.99 7.86 -2.84
CA CYS A 57 -0.22 6.95 -3.69
C CYS A 57 -0.87 5.60 -3.90
N GLY A 58 -1.80 5.22 -3.03
CA GLY A 58 -2.58 4.02 -3.19
C GLY A 58 -3.36 4.09 -4.49
N HIS A 59 -3.40 2.96 -5.20
CA HIS A 59 -4.52 2.74 -6.08
C HIS A 59 -5.70 2.48 -5.16
N MET A 60 -6.68 3.38 -5.10
CA MET A 60 -8.03 2.88 -4.85
C MET A 60 -8.22 1.82 -5.93
N PRO A 61 -8.43 0.53 -5.60
CA PRO A 61 -8.75 -0.44 -6.61
C PRO A 61 -9.94 0.16 -7.35
N GLY A 62 -9.72 0.58 -8.60
CA GLY A 62 -10.81 1.02 -9.44
C GLY A 62 -11.84 -0.09 -9.37
N ALA A 63 -13.13 0.23 -9.35
CA ALA A 63 -14.20 -0.71 -9.08
C ALA A 63 -14.14 -2.05 -9.86
N ALA A 64 -13.28 -2.18 -10.87
CA ALA A 64 -12.91 -3.40 -11.58
C ALA A 64 -11.96 -4.37 -10.82
N GLU A 65 -10.98 -3.91 -10.05
CA GLU A 65 -10.02 -4.77 -9.31
C GLU A 65 -10.72 -5.44 -8.12
N THR A 66 -11.48 -4.64 -7.35
CA THR A 66 -12.34 -5.12 -6.26
C THR A 66 -13.37 -6.14 -6.77
N ARG A 67 -13.85 -5.98 -8.02
CA ARG A 67 -14.74 -6.94 -8.66
C ARG A 67 -14.06 -8.28 -8.97
N ARG A 68 -12.79 -8.28 -9.39
CA ARG A 68 -12.03 -9.52 -9.67
C ARG A 68 -11.66 -10.26 -8.39
N GLU A 69 -11.17 -9.56 -7.36
CA GLU A 69 -10.88 -10.17 -6.06
C GLU A 69 -12.14 -10.72 -5.39
N ALA A 70 -13.25 -9.96 -5.41
CA ALA A 70 -14.51 -10.44 -4.87
C ALA A 70 -15.09 -11.61 -5.69
N ALA A 71 -14.87 -11.65 -7.01
CA ALA A 71 -15.25 -12.80 -7.84
C ALA A 71 -14.41 -14.05 -7.51
N LEU A 72 -13.11 -13.89 -7.27
CA LEU A 72 -12.22 -14.98 -6.86
C LEU A 72 -12.60 -15.52 -5.47
N ALA A 73 -12.86 -14.65 -4.50
CA ALA A 73 -13.27 -15.04 -3.15
C ALA A 73 -14.62 -15.79 -3.14
N ARG A 74 -15.59 -15.34 -3.95
CA ARG A 74 -16.88 -16.04 -4.10
C ARG A 74 -16.71 -17.42 -4.73
N GLY A 75 -15.85 -17.56 -5.75
CA GLY A 75 -15.56 -18.85 -6.38
C GLY A 75 -14.93 -19.87 -5.42
N ALA A 76 -14.03 -19.42 -4.54
CA ALA A 76 -13.41 -20.27 -3.52
C ALA A 76 -14.43 -20.77 -2.47
N HIS A 77 -15.39 -19.93 -2.06
CA HIS A 77 -16.46 -20.32 -1.13
C HIS A 77 -17.43 -21.35 -1.72
N THR A 78 -17.74 -21.28 -3.02
CA THR A 78 -18.61 -22.26 -3.68
C THR A 78 -17.96 -23.65 -3.77
N LEU A 79 -16.65 -23.72 -4.03
CA LEU A 79 -15.91 -24.98 -4.10
C LEU A 79 -15.77 -25.67 -2.72
N ALA A 80 -15.71 -24.91 -1.63
CA ALA A 80 -15.65 -25.46 -0.28
C ALA A 80 -16.96 -26.17 0.12
N ARG A 81 -18.12 -25.64 -0.28
CA ARG A 81 -19.44 -26.19 0.07
C ARG A 81 -19.76 -27.53 -0.61
N GLN A 82 -19.17 -27.83 -1.76
CA GLN A 82 -19.40 -29.08 -2.50
C GLN A 82 -18.74 -30.33 -1.88
N ARG A 83 -17.92 -30.16 -0.84
CA ARG A 83 -17.24 -31.27 -0.15
C ARG A 83 -17.95 -31.75 1.13
N GLU A 84 -19.00 -31.06 1.57
CA GLU A 84 -19.69 -31.36 2.84
C GLU A 84 -21.05 -32.06 2.64
N GLU A 85 -21.49 -32.26 1.40
CA GLU A 85 -22.73 -32.98 1.04
C GLU A 85 -22.44 -34.40 0.48
N GLY A 86 -21.26 -34.96 0.78
CA GLY A 86 -20.82 -36.31 0.35
C GLY A 86 -20.65 -37.27 1.51
#